data_AF-S9V777-F1
#
_entry.id   AF-S9V777-F1
#
_cell.length_a   1.000
_cell.length_b   1.000
_cell.length_c   1.000
_cell.angle_alpha   90.00
_cell.angle_beta   90.00
_cell.angle_gamma   90.00
#
_symmetry.space_group_name_H-M   'P 1'
#
loop_
_entity.id
_entity.type
_entity.pdbx_description
1 polymer ?
#
loop_
_entity_poly.entity_id
_entity_poly.type
_entity_poly.pdbx_seq_one_letter_code
_entity_poly.pdbx_strand_id
1 'polypeptide(L)'
;MVLRPHLKEFLTEVMQLFEVVFWTAAEAEYAAAVVDAIERHVLGLPRSLYHHEEIVQYNLNHAAPRRVTSHANFYCLCERQSLQSFDRMKYLPLLGRPVHRTIIIDDSERSFPFTPRNAIKVPPFTVRVHRYTCVYPSAHTCADGTATSLLTRDLTKEGLYTITDSPLGTADLRHLWDTALLDLLPLLRAVAATPEDDITRELDHWRAPNYTDCDNFSENFPGGKNTHVGAVLPTRRATPIPPLRPHEDNAKWEPRIKEGLRKWGIPVGPPVAHVSTKKRKRKTRNKRGTSKRKR
;
A
#
# COMPACT_ATOMS: atom_id res chain seq x y z
N MET A 1 14.75 -1.09 -9.90
CA MET A 1 13.92 -1.26 -8.68
C MET A 1 14.30 -2.59 -8.06
N VAL A 2 14.59 -2.61 -6.76
CA VAL A 2 14.82 -3.88 -6.04
C VAL A 2 13.54 -4.23 -5.32
N LEU A 3 13.07 -5.47 -5.48
CA LEU A 3 11.89 -5.98 -4.83
C LEU A 3 12.26 -6.76 -3.57
N ARG A 4 11.43 -6.65 -2.53
CA ARG A 4 11.52 -7.55 -1.38
C ARG A 4 11.15 -8.97 -1.84
N PRO A 5 11.85 -10.02 -1.38
CA PRO A 5 11.50 -11.39 -1.74
C PRO A 5 10.05 -11.71 -1.38
N HIS A 6 9.47 -12.64 -2.13
CA HIS A 6 8.11 -13.14 -1.95
C HIS A 6 6.99 -12.09 -2.15
N LEU A 7 7.30 -10.93 -2.74
CA LEU A 7 6.30 -9.88 -2.97
C LEU A 7 5.14 -10.37 -3.85
N LYS A 8 5.41 -11.21 -4.86
CA LYS A 8 4.37 -11.74 -5.75
C LYS A 8 3.41 -12.66 -4.99
N GLU A 9 3.95 -13.59 -4.23
CA GLU A 9 3.22 -14.55 -3.41
C GLU A 9 2.37 -13.82 -2.38
N PHE A 10 2.97 -12.86 -1.68
CA PHE A 10 2.30 -12.02 -0.71
C PHE A 10 1.13 -11.24 -1.34
N LEU A 11 1.36 -10.49 -2.41
CA LEU A 11 0.32 -9.66 -3.04
C LEU A 11 -0.79 -10.51 -3.66
N THR A 12 -0.45 -11.65 -4.28
CA THR A 12 -1.43 -12.55 -4.90
C THR A 12 -2.45 -13.04 -3.87
N GLU A 13 -2.02 -13.29 -2.64
CA GLU A 13 -2.89 -13.73 -1.56
C GLU A 13 -3.61 -12.56 -0.87
N VAL A 14 -2.88 -11.52 -0.50
CA VAL A 14 -3.45 -10.35 0.19
C VAL A 14 -4.54 -9.69 -0.63
N MET A 15 -4.40 -9.61 -1.97
CA MET A 15 -5.43 -9.05 -2.85
C MET A 15 -6.71 -9.89 -2.95
N GLN A 16 -6.68 -11.16 -2.53
CA GLN A 16 -7.88 -12.01 -2.41
C GLN A 16 -8.59 -11.79 -1.06
N LEU A 17 -7.83 -11.44 -0.02
CA LEU A 17 -8.33 -11.25 1.34
C LEU A 17 -8.77 -9.80 1.62
N PHE A 18 -8.13 -8.83 0.98
CA PHE A 18 -8.28 -7.40 1.27
C PHE A 18 -8.44 -6.56 0.00
N GLU A 19 -9.13 -5.43 0.15
CA GLU A 19 -8.91 -4.26 -0.71
C GLU A 19 -7.54 -3.65 -0.35
N VAL A 20 -6.64 -3.50 -1.32
CA VAL A 20 -5.26 -3.06 -1.04
C VAL A 20 -5.08 -1.58 -1.40
N VAL A 21 -4.39 -0.83 -0.56
CA VAL A 21 -4.00 0.56 -0.85
C VAL A 21 -2.49 0.70 -0.72
N PHE A 22 -1.80 0.94 -1.83
CA PHE A 22 -0.41 1.37 -1.82
C PHE A 22 -0.39 2.85 -1.41
N TRP A 23 0.18 3.17 -0.25
CA TRP A 23 0.22 4.55 0.25
C TRP A 23 1.66 4.93 0.53
N THR A 24 2.28 5.71 -0.34
CA THR A 24 3.66 6.18 -0.18
C THR A 24 3.72 7.60 0.38
N ALA A 25 4.78 7.91 1.14
CA ALA A 25 5.10 9.28 1.56
C ALA A 25 5.95 10.05 0.51
N ALA A 26 6.05 9.50 -0.71
CA ALA A 26 6.70 10.14 -1.85
C ALA A 26 5.67 10.76 -2.82
N GLU A 27 6.18 11.48 -3.82
CA GLU A 27 5.40 12.12 -4.88
C GLU A 27 4.62 11.13 -5.76
N ALA A 28 3.62 11.64 -6.47
CA ALA A 28 2.71 10.85 -7.30
C ALA A 28 3.43 10.11 -8.44
N GLU A 29 4.45 10.73 -9.04
CA GLU A 29 5.24 10.15 -10.13
C GLU A 29 6.01 8.90 -9.66
N TYR A 30 6.57 8.96 -8.45
CA TYR A 30 7.22 7.80 -7.83
C TYR A 30 6.20 6.70 -7.55
N ALA A 31 5.08 7.06 -6.93
CA ALA A 31 4.02 6.11 -6.59
C ALA A 31 3.50 5.36 -7.83
N ALA A 32 3.28 6.10 -8.92
CA ALA A 32 2.88 5.59 -10.21
C ALA A 32 3.89 4.62 -10.82
N ALA A 33 5.17 5.02 -10.85
CA ALA A 33 6.24 4.20 -11.43
C ALA A 33 6.39 2.86 -10.69
N VAL A 34 6.27 2.88 -9.36
CA VAL A 34 6.33 1.66 -8.54
C VAL A 34 5.12 0.76 -8.79
N VAL A 35 3.90 1.32 -8.80
CA VAL A 35 2.68 0.54 -9.03
C VAL A 35 2.63 -0.04 -10.44
N ASP A 36 3.00 0.71 -11.47
CA ASP A 36 3.12 0.19 -12.84
C ASP A 36 4.11 -0.99 -12.91
N ALA A 37 5.23 -0.89 -12.18
CA ALA A 37 6.19 -1.98 -12.13
C ALA A 37 5.65 -3.21 -11.39
N ILE A 38 4.91 -3.03 -10.29
CA ILE A 38 4.23 -4.12 -9.57
C ILE A 38 3.18 -4.78 -10.47
N GLU A 39 2.32 -3.99 -11.13
CA GLU A 39 1.28 -4.48 -12.05
C GLU A 39 1.88 -5.39 -13.11
N ARG A 40 2.83 -4.85 -13.89
CA ARG A 40 3.30 -5.53 -15.10
C ARG A 40 4.23 -6.69 -14.77
N HIS A 41 5.13 -6.49 -13.82
CA HIS A 41 6.28 -7.38 -13.68
C HIS A 41 6.18 -8.32 -12.48
N VAL A 42 5.43 -7.93 -11.45
CA VAL A 42 5.20 -8.80 -10.29
C VAL A 42 3.93 -9.60 -10.52
N LEU A 43 2.83 -8.91 -10.85
CA LEU A 43 1.50 -9.52 -10.94
C LEU A 43 1.14 -9.98 -12.36
N GLY A 44 1.83 -9.50 -13.40
CA GLY A 44 1.51 -9.82 -14.80
C GLY A 44 0.17 -9.25 -15.26
N LEU A 45 -0.28 -8.16 -14.64
CA LEU A 45 -1.54 -7.49 -14.94
C LEU A 45 -1.39 -6.50 -16.12
N PRO A 46 -2.48 -6.22 -16.85
CA PRO A 46 -2.51 -5.13 -17.82
C PRO A 46 -2.22 -3.77 -17.16
N ARG A 47 -1.77 -2.79 -17.95
CA ARG A 47 -1.60 -1.41 -17.48
C ARG A 47 -2.92 -0.82 -16.97
N SER A 48 -2.88 -0.25 -15.78
CA SER A 48 -4.02 0.45 -15.19
C SER A 48 -3.95 1.98 -15.36
N LEU A 49 -4.83 2.71 -14.66
CA LEU A 49 -4.83 4.18 -14.64
C LEU A 49 -3.61 4.78 -13.93
N TYR A 50 -2.86 3.97 -13.18
CA TYR A 50 -1.62 4.37 -12.51
C TYR A 50 -0.40 4.39 -13.42
N HIS A 51 -0.57 4.03 -14.70
CA HIS A 51 0.50 4.12 -15.69
C HIS A 51 0.99 5.56 -15.87
N HIS A 52 2.32 5.75 -15.93
CA HIS A 52 2.95 7.06 -16.03
C HIS A 52 2.38 7.93 -17.17
N GLU A 53 2.14 7.37 -18.37
CA GLU A 53 1.55 8.13 -19.49
C GLU A 53 0.13 8.63 -19.17
N GLU A 54 -0.69 7.85 -18.45
CA GLU A 54 -2.06 8.27 -18.09
C GLU A 54 -2.01 9.43 -17.08
N ILE A 55 -1.05 9.40 -16.14
CA ILE A 55 -0.86 10.47 -15.15
C ILE A 55 -0.29 11.73 -15.78
N VAL A 56 0.71 11.61 -16.66
CA VAL A 56 1.22 12.75 -17.43
C VAL A 56 0.11 13.37 -18.28
N GLN A 57 -0.69 12.55 -18.94
CA GLN A 57 -1.80 13.03 -19.76
C GLN A 57 -2.86 13.75 -18.90
N TYR A 58 -3.18 13.23 -17.71
CA TYR A 58 -4.06 13.90 -16.76
C TYR A 58 -3.48 15.24 -16.29
N ASN A 59 -2.21 15.28 -15.90
CA ASN A 59 -1.55 16.49 -15.41
C ASN A 59 -1.45 17.58 -16.48
N LEU A 60 -1.16 17.21 -17.73
CA LEU A 60 -1.04 18.17 -18.83
C LEU A 60 -2.40 18.67 -19.33
N ASN A 61 -3.37 17.77 -19.48
CA ASN A 61 -4.59 18.06 -20.25
C ASN A 61 -5.88 18.04 -19.41
N HIS A 62 -5.79 17.78 -18.10
CA HIS A 62 -6.95 17.55 -17.21
C HIS A 62 -7.94 16.53 -17.78
N ALA A 63 -7.44 15.62 -18.62
CA ALA A 63 -8.24 14.64 -19.33
C ALA A 63 -8.49 13.44 -18.43
N ALA A 64 -9.73 12.96 -18.38
CA ALA A 64 -10.05 11.75 -17.65
C ALA A 64 -9.17 10.58 -18.14
N PRO A 65 -8.70 9.70 -17.23
CA PRO A 65 -7.88 8.55 -17.63
C PRO A 65 -8.63 7.68 -18.63
N ARG A 66 -7.93 7.21 -19.66
CA ARG A 66 -8.54 6.43 -20.76
C ARG A 66 -8.77 4.98 -20.35
N ARG A 67 -8.11 4.52 -19.29
CA ARG A 67 -8.12 3.14 -18.80
C ARG A 67 -8.91 3.01 -17.51
N VAL A 68 -9.53 1.84 -17.33
CA VAL A 68 -10.26 1.45 -16.12
C VAL A 68 -9.50 0.35 -15.39
N THR A 69 -9.42 0.43 -14.06
CA THR A 69 -8.72 -0.50 -13.15
C THR A 69 -9.52 -1.75 -12.79
N SER A 70 -10.48 -2.21 -13.60
CA SER A 70 -11.37 -3.31 -13.19
C SER A 70 -10.67 -4.66 -12.94
N HIS A 71 -9.40 -4.79 -13.35
CA HIS A 71 -8.56 -5.96 -13.13
C HIS A 71 -7.73 -5.89 -11.84
N ALA A 72 -7.59 -4.70 -11.24
CA ALA A 72 -6.77 -4.46 -10.06
C ALA A 72 -7.67 -4.16 -8.85
N ASN A 73 -7.58 -4.98 -7.80
CA ASN A 73 -8.25 -4.75 -6.52
C ASN A 73 -7.38 -3.90 -5.58
N PHE A 74 -6.75 -2.85 -6.12
CA PHE A 74 -5.96 -1.94 -5.31
C PHE A 74 -6.01 -0.49 -5.78
N TYR A 75 -5.63 0.40 -4.87
CA TYR A 75 -5.52 1.83 -5.07
C TYR A 75 -4.09 2.31 -4.79
N CYS A 76 -3.72 3.46 -5.35
CA CYS A 76 -2.43 4.10 -5.11
C CYS A 76 -2.63 5.53 -4.60
N LEU A 77 -2.02 5.83 -3.44
CA LEU A 77 -1.97 7.12 -2.78
C LEU A 77 -0.52 7.56 -2.59
N CYS A 78 -0.30 8.87 -2.59
CA CYS A 78 1.00 9.51 -2.45
C CYS A 78 1.01 10.48 -1.26
N GLU A 79 2.10 11.23 -1.09
CA GLU A 79 2.23 12.15 0.04
C GLU A 79 1.10 13.18 0.11
N ARG A 80 0.52 13.58 -1.03
CA ARG A 80 -0.60 14.53 -1.08
C ARG A 80 -1.85 14.07 -0.34
N GLN A 81 -2.00 12.75 -0.12
CA GLN A 81 -3.11 12.19 0.67
C GLN A 81 -2.73 11.92 2.14
N SER A 82 -1.60 12.46 2.61
CA SER A 82 -1.12 12.32 4.00
C SER A 82 -1.27 13.62 4.79
N LEU A 83 -1.15 13.56 6.12
CA LEU A 83 -1.22 14.72 7.00
C LEU A 83 0.03 15.60 6.85
N GLN A 84 0.00 16.55 5.93
CA GLN A 84 1.12 17.44 5.61
C GLN A 84 1.58 18.28 6.81
N SER A 85 0.65 18.77 7.63
CA SER A 85 0.98 19.49 8.88
C SER A 85 1.58 18.61 9.98
N PHE A 86 1.63 17.29 9.76
CA PHE A 86 2.16 16.30 10.67
C PHE A 86 3.20 15.45 9.97
N ASP A 87 4.12 16.10 9.25
CA ASP A 87 5.26 15.44 8.61
C ASP A 87 4.80 14.21 7.79
N ARG A 88 3.81 14.39 6.93
CA ARG A 88 3.28 13.36 6.00
C ARG A 88 2.83 12.06 6.69
N MET A 89 2.38 12.12 7.95
CA MET A 89 1.76 10.98 8.65
C MET A 89 0.52 10.46 7.92
N LYS A 90 0.33 9.14 7.89
CA LYS A 90 -0.84 8.50 7.26
C LYS A 90 -1.95 8.37 8.29
N TYR A 91 -3.12 8.89 7.94
CA TYR A 91 -4.28 8.91 8.83
C TYR A 91 -5.40 8.08 8.22
N LEU A 92 -5.57 6.85 8.73
CA LEU A 92 -6.50 5.87 8.15
C LEU A 92 -7.93 6.38 7.90
N PRO A 93 -8.53 7.24 8.76
CA PRO A 93 -9.84 7.81 8.47
C PRO A 93 -9.95 8.55 7.11
N LEU A 94 -8.84 9.04 6.54
CA LEU A 94 -8.82 9.67 5.21
C LEU A 94 -9.16 8.71 4.07
N LEU A 95 -9.03 7.41 4.28
CA LEU A 95 -9.41 6.41 3.28
C LEU A 95 -10.93 6.34 3.07
N GLY A 96 -11.73 6.94 3.97
CA GLY A 96 -13.18 6.80 3.96
C GLY A 96 -13.64 5.35 4.15
N ARG A 97 -12.77 4.50 4.72
CA ARG A 97 -13.06 3.12 5.11
C ARG A 97 -13.25 3.05 6.63
N PRO A 98 -14.06 2.11 7.14
CA PRO A 98 -14.20 1.92 8.58
C PRO A 98 -12.85 1.55 9.21
N VAL A 99 -12.38 2.33 10.19
CA VAL A 99 -11.07 2.12 10.83
C VAL A 99 -11.01 0.75 11.50
N HIS A 100 -12.10 0.31 12.14
CA HIS A 100 -12.20 -1.02 12.76
C HIS A 100 -12.11 -2.19 11.75
N ARG A 101 -12.06 -1.91 10.44
CA ARG A 101 -11.81 -2.90 9.36
C ARG A 101 -10.61 -2.53 8.48
N THR A 102 -9.74 -1.64 8.93
CA THR A 102 -8.59 -1.16 8.16
C THR A 102 -7.30 -1.41 8.93
N ILE A 103 -6.31 -2.02 8.26
CA ILE A 103 -4.93 -2.14 8.77
C ILE A 103 -3.96 -1.30 7.94
N ILE A 104 -2.82 -0.97 8.53
CA ILE A 104 -1.66 -0.42 7.82
C ILE A 104 -0.43 -1.27 8.10
N ILE A 105 0.31 -1.60 7.05
CA ILE A 105 1.60 -2.30 7.12
C ILE A 105 2.66 -1.32 6.65
N ASP A 106 3.60 -0.97 7.52
CA ASP A 106 4.62 0.04 7.22
C ASP A 106 5.85 -0.18 8.13
N ASP A 107 7.04 0.13 7.64
CA ASP A 107 8.28 -0.04 8.39
C ASP A 107 8.55 1.11 9.36
N SER A 108 7.93 2.27 9.12
CA SER A 108 8.13 3.49 9.88
C SER A 108 6.97 3.74 10.84
N GLU A 109 7.27 3.81 12.14
CA GLU A 109 6.28 4.14 13.17
C GLU A 109 5.67 5.53 13.00
N ARG A 110 6.46 6.46 12.42
CA ARG A 110 5.98 7.77 12.02
C ARG A 110 4.78 7.69 11.06
N SER A 111 4.61 6.60 10.32
CA SER A 111 3.53 6.51 9.35
C SER A 111 2.14 6.44 10.01
N PHE A 112 2.01 5.95 11.24
CA PHE A 112 0.71 5.60 11.82
C PHE A 112 0.50 6.01 13.31
N PRO A 113 0.98 7.18 13.79
CA PRO A 113 0.94 7.53 15.21
C PRO A 113 -0.46 7.74 15.78
N PHE A 114 -1.45 8.00 14.92
CA PHE A 114 -2.85 8.23 15.30
C PHE A 114 -3.75 7.01 15.15
N THR A 115 -3.24 5.90 14.61
CA THR A 115 -3.95 4.61 14.53
C THR A 115 -2.99 3.45 14.78
N PRO A 116 -2.23 3.45 15.88
CA PRO A 116 -1.17 2.47 16.11
C PRO A 116 -1.72 1.05 16.36
N ARG A 117 -2.94 0.94 16.90
CA ARG A 117 -3.67 -0.35 17.06
C ARG A 117 -4.15 -0.94 15.75
N ASN A 118 -4.12 -0.19 14.64
CA ASN A 118 -4.38 -0.71 13.29
C ASN A 118 -3.09 -1.02 12.53
N ALA A 119 -1.93 -0.67 13.10
CA ALA A 119 -0.65 -0.82 12.44
C ALA A 119 -0.03 -2.19 12.67
N ILE A 120 0.76 -2.62 11.70
CA ILE A 120 1.65 -3.76 11.72
C ILE A 120 3.01 -3.20 11.29
N LYS A 121 3.91 -3.02 12.26
CA LYS A 121 5.28 -2.60 11.97
C LYS A 121 6.05 -3.76 11.35
N VAL A 122 6.64 -3.54 10.19
CA VAL A 122 7.55 -4.50 9.55
C VAL A 122 9.00 -4.04 9.66
N PRO A 123 9.99 -4.95 9.62
CA PRO A 123 11.38 -4.55 9.51
C PRO A 123 11.62 -3.81 8.18
N PRO A 124 12.42 -2.73 8.17
CA PRO A 124 12.79 -2.05 6.93
C PRO A 124 13.53 -3.00 6.01
N PHE A 125 13.16 -3.02 4.73
CA PHE A 125 13.87 -3.80 3.73
C PHE A 125 15.07 -3.00 3.21
N THR A 126 16.25 -3.28 3.75
CA THR A 126 17.50 -2.64 3.32
C THR A 126 18.28 -3.60 2.44
N VAL A 127 18.67 -3.13 1.26
CA VAL A 127 19.56 -3.87 0.36
C VAL A 127 20.92 -3.22 0.46
N ARG A 128 21.96 -4.00 0.79
CA ARG A 128 23.34 -3.50 0.68
C ARG A 128 23.73 -3.51 -0.79
N VAL A 129 23.24 -2.52 -1.53
CA VAL A 129 23.73 -2.28 -2.88
C VAL A 129 25.14 -1.72 -2.74
N HIS A 130 26.17 -2.56 -2.93
CA HIS A 130 27.50 -2.05 -3.24
C HIS A 130 27.32 -1.15 -4.46
N ARG A 131 27.52 0.16 -4.28
CA ARG A 131 27.34 1.24 -5.26
C ARG A 131 27.40 0.75 -6.71
N TYR A 132 26.25 0.42 -7.30
CA TYR A 132 26.10 0.62 -8.73
C TYR A 132 25.86 2.11 -8.88
N THR A 133 26.92 2.85 -9.18
CA THR A 133 26.81 4.18 -9.74
C THR A 133 25.84 4.08 -10.92
N CYS A 134 24.62 4.59 -10.73
CA CYS A 134 23.77 4.98 -11.83
C CYS A 134 24.51 6.12 -12.51
N VAL A 135 25.33 5.78 -13.51
CA VAL A 135 25.84 6.76 -14.45
C VAL A 135 24.62 7.21 -15.22
N TYR A 136 24.00 8.31 -14.81
CA TYR A 136 23.27 9.13 -15.75
C TYR A 136 24.28 9.44 -16.86
N PRO A 137 24.05 9.07 -18.13
CA PRO A 137 24.89 9.57 -19.18
C PRO A 137 24.60 11.07 -19.26
N SER A 138 25.45 11.88 -18.61
CA SER A 138 25.67 13.24 -19.07
C SER A 138 25.92 13.14 -20.57
N ALA A 139 25.14 13.88 -21.35
CA ALA A 139 25.29 13.93 -22.79
C ALA A 139 26.75 14.27 -23.13
N HIS A 140 27.53 13.26 -23.50
CA HIS A 140 28.81 13.46 -24.13
C HIS A 140 28.52 13.67 -25.61
N THR A 141 28.66 14.91 -26.07
CA THR A 141 28.83 15.19 -27.49
C THR A 141 30.14 14.56 -27.94
N CYS A 142 30.07 13.50 -28.74
CA CYS A 142 31.23 12.98 -29.45
C CYS A 142 31.69 14.00 -30.49
N ALA A 143 33.00 14.17 -30.65
CA ALA A 143 33.62 15.18 -31.51
C ALA A 143 33.38 14.98 -33.03
N ASP A 144 32.76 13.87 -33.43
CA ASP A 144 32.78 13.43 -34.84
C ASP A 144 31.40 13.50 -35.54
N GLY A 145 30.41 14.16 -34.94
CA GLY A 145 29.15 14.53 -35.61
C GLY A 145 28.23 13.36 -36.04
N THR A 146 28.62 12.10 -35.86
CA THR A 146 27.77 10.96 -36.17
C THR A 146 26.88 10.60 -34.98
N ALA A 147 25.58 10.84 -35.13
CA ALA A 147 24.55 10.38 -34.20
C ALA A 147 24.57 8.85 -34.15
N THR A 148 25.22 8.29 -33.14
CA THR A 148 25.07 6.88 -32.80
C THR A 148 23.65 6.72 -32.27
N SER A 149 22.84 5.97 -33.02
CA SER A 149 21.52 5.53 -32.59
C SER A 149 21.65 5.00 -31.15
N LEU A 150 21.11 5.76 -30.21
CA LEU A 150 20.89 5.30 -28.85
C LEU A 150 19.99 4.07 -28.99
N LEU A 151 20.59 2.89 -28.94
CA LEU A 151 19.90 1.67 -28.62
C LEU A 151 19.30 1.90 -27.23
N THR A 152 18.06 2.37 -27.22
CA THR A 152 17.16 2.27 -26.07
C THR A 152 17.11 0.79 -25.75
N ARG A 153 18.00 0.36 -24.87
CA ARG A 153 17.93 -0.96 -24.25
C ARG A 153 16.59 -0.99 -23.55
N ASP A 154 15.68 -1.75 -24.13
CA ASP A 154 14.34 -1.94 -23.65
C ASP A 154 14.40 -2.67 -22.29
N LEU A 155 14.43 -1.88 -21.21
CA LEU A 155 14.44 -2.35 -19.82
C LEU A 155 13.18 -3.16 -19.45
N THR A 156 12.27 -3.39 -20.41
CA THR A 156 11.10 -4.26 -20.25
C THR A 156 11.34 -5.71 -20.67
N LYS A 157 12.43 -6.02 -21.39
CA LYS A 157 12.67 -7.37 -21.94
C LYS A 157 13.53 -8.29 -21.08
N GLU A 158 14.28 -7.77 -20.11
CA GLU A 158 15.17 -8.59 -19.28
C GLU A 158 14.86 -8.39 -17.80
N GLY A 159 13.75 -8.99 -17.37
CA GLY A 159 13.46 -9.40 -15.98
C GLY A 159 13.82 -8.39 -14.89
N LEU A 160 12.80 -7.89 -14.18
CA LEU A 160 13.01 -7.31 -12.85
C LEU A 160 14.02 -8.17 -12.10
N TYR A 161 15.15 -7.55 -11.72
CA TYR A 161 16.19 -8.23 -10.97
C TYR A 161 15.58 -8.83 -9.70
N THR A 162 15.18 -10.10 -9.76
CA THR A 162 15.34 -11.00 -8.63
C THR A 162 16.82 -11.01 -8.36
N ILE A 163 17.20 -10.84 -7.09
CA ILE A 163 18.60 -10.88 -6.65
C ILE A 163 19.08 -12.33 -6.85
N THR A 164 19.33 -12.75 -8.09
CA THR A 164 19.79 -14.11 -8.41
C THR A 164 21.09 -14.11 -9.19
N ASP A 165 21.51 -12.98 -9.77
CA ASP A 165 22.69 -12.94 -10.65
C ASP A 165 23.79 -12.00 -10.15
N SER A 166 24.08 -11.99 -8.84
CA SER A 166 25.32 -11.37 -8.32
C SER A 166 26.43 -12.44 -8.25
N PRO A 167 27.57 -12.27 -8.95
CA PRO A 167 28.71 -13.18 -8.86
C PRO A 167 29.54 -12.98 -7.56
N LEU A 168 29.03 -12.21 -6.59
CA LEU A 168 29.74 -11.82 -5.38
C LEU A 168 29.13 -12.47 -4.13
N GLY A 169 29.79 -13.52 -3.63
CA GLY A 169 29.89 -13.89 -2.20
C GLY A 169 28.60 -14.17 -1.39
N THR A 170 28.69 -15.16 -0.50
CA THR A 170 27.61 -15.64 0.40
C THR A 170 26.97 -14.58 1.32
N ALA A 171 27.55 -13.38 1.45
CA ALA A 171 26.98 -12.28 2.25
C ALA A 171 25.78 -11.57 1.57
N ASP A 172 25.67 -11.62 0.23
CA ASP A 172 24.58 -11.04 -0.57
C ASP A 172 23.35 -11.95 -0.65
N LEU A 173 23.47 -13.24 -0.30
CA LEU A 173 22.37 -14.21 -0.26
C LEU A 173 21.43 -14.03 0.94
N ARG A 174 21.82 -13.24 1.95
CA ARG A 174 20.96 -12.99 3.13
C ARG A 174 19.62 -12.36 2.74
N HIS A 175 19.59 -11.59 1.65
CA HIS A 175 18.35 -11.02 1.15
C HIS A 175 17.42 -12.07 0.56
N LEU A 176 17.90 -13.24 0.11
CA LEU A 176 17.05 -14.34 -0.36
C LEU A 176 16.34 -15.09 0.79
N TRP A 177 16.77 -14.88 2.03
CA TRP A 177 16.14 -15.45 3.23
C TRP A 177 15.21 -14.46 3.95
N ASP A 178 14.97 -13.27 3.39
CA ASP A 178 13.97 -12.35 3.95
C ASP A 178 12.56 -12.91 3.69
N THR A 179 11.99 -13.51 4.73
CA THR A 179 10.63 -14.07 4.73
C THR A 179 9.60 -13.10 5.28
N ALA A 180 9.97 -11.85 5.58
CA ALA A 180 9.12 -10.97 6.39
C ALA A 180 7.74 -10.71 5.79
N LEU A 181 7.59 -10.75 4.45
CA LEU A 181 6.28 -10.69 3.81
C LEU A 181 5.46 -11.96 4.02
N LEU A 182 6.09 -13.14 3.89
CA LEU A 182 5.42 -14.42 4.13
C LEU A 182 5.03 -14.60 5.61
N ASP A 183 5.87 -14.12 6.52
CA ASP A 183 5.64 -14.22 7.96
C ASP A 183 4.40 -13.44 8.43
N LEU A 184 3.92 -12.48 7.63
CA LEU A 184 2.67 -11.76 7.89
C LEU A 184 1.42 -12.56 7.51
N LEU A 185 1.52 -13.51 6.57
CA LEU A 185 0.33 -14.18 6.01
C LEU A 185 -0.50 -14.91 7.07
N PRO A 186 0.06 -15.63 8.06
CA PRO A 186 -0.75 -16.24 9.13
C PRO A 186 -1.60 -15.22 9.89
N LEU A 187 -1.03 -14.07 10.23
CA LEU A 187 -1.72 -12.97 10.90
C LEU A 187 -2.81 -12.39 10.00
N LEU A 188 -2.47 -12.07 8.75
CA LEU A 188 -3.41 -11.46 7.80
C LEU A 188 -4.59 -12.37 7.47
N ARG A 189 -4.36 -13.68 7.36
CA ARG A 189 -5.44 -14.69 7.22
C ARG A 189 -6.35 -14.70 8.44
N ALA A 190 -5.78 -14.68 9.65
CA ALA A 190 -6.57 -14.67 10.88
C ALA A 190 -7.42 -13.40 11.00
N VAL A 191 -6.83 -12.24 10.68
CA VAL A 191 -7.55 -10.95 10.61
C VAL A 191 -8.66 -10.98 9.56
N ALA A 192 -8.40 -11.51 8.36
CA ALA A 192 -9.43 -11.60 7.31
C ALA A 192 -10.56 -12.57 7.65
N ALA A 193 -10.26 -13.64 8.40
CA ALA A 193 -11.22 -14.66 8.82
C ALA A 193 -11.97 -14.29 10.11
N THR A 194 -11.60 -13.20 10.80
CA THR A 194 -12.22 -12.85 12.07
C THR A 194 -13.71 -12.52 11.86
N PRO A 195 -14.63 -13.14 12.62
CA PRO A 195 -16.05 -12.78 12.59
C PRO A 195 -16.30 -11.48 13.35
N GLU A 196 -15.30 -10.96 14.07
CA GLU A 196 -15.42 -9.75 14.85
C GLU A 196 -15.59 -8.52 13.96
N ASP A 197 -16.40 -7.57 14.43
CA ASP A 197 -16.59 -6.30 13.73
C ASP A 197 -15.30 -5.45 13.79
N ASP A 198 -14.54 -5.56 14.89
CA ASP A 198 -13.29 -4.82 15.09
C ASP A 198 -12.06 -5.72 15.00
N ILE A 199 -11.31 -5.57 13.91
CA ILE A 199 -10.11 -6.38 13.63
C ILE A 199 -8.98 -6.14 14.64
N THR A 200 -8.99 -5.02 15.37
CA THR A 200 -7.94 -4.73 16.35
C THR A 200 -7.92 -5.74 17.49
N ARG A 201 -9.07 -6.37 17.79
CA ARG A 201 -9.18 -7.42 18.80
C ARG A 201 -8.47 -8.70 18.38
N GLU A 202 -8.57 -9.08 17.10
CA GLU A 202 -7.77 -10.19 16.58
C GLU A 202 -6.29 -9.82 16.57
N LEU A 203 -5.92 -8.61 16.12
CA LEU A 203 -4.54 -8.12 16.15
C LEU A 203 -3.92 -8.14 17.57
N ASP A 204 -4.71 -7.90 18.61
CA ASP A 204 -4.25 -7.91 19.99
C ASP A 204 -3.79 -9.31 20.47
N HIS A 205 -4.18 -10.38 19.79
CA HIS A 205 -3.60 -11.72 19.99
C HIS A 205 -2.19 -11.88 19.40
N TRP A 206 -1.81 -11.03 18.45
CA TRP A 206 -0.52 -11.10 17.74
C TRP A 206 0.48 -10.08 18.28
N ARG A 207 0.23 -9.50 19.46
CA ARG A 207 1.04 -8.40 20.00
C ARG A 207 1.77 -8.77 21.28
N ALA A 208 2.98 -8.24 21.40
CA ALA A 208 3.70 -8.22 22.65
C ALA A 208 2.96 -7.35 23.69
N PRO A 209 3.04 -7.65 25.00
CA PRO A 209 2.31 -6.90 26.04
C PRO A 209 2.54 -5.39 26.01
N ASN A 210 3.74 -4.94 25.69
CA ASN A 210 4.10 -3.51 25.63
C ASN A 210 3.46 -2.74 24.46
N TYR A 211 2.71 -3.41 23.57
CA TYR A 211 1.98 -2.70 22.52
C TYR A 211 0.92 -1.75 23.09
N THR A 212 0.44 -1.96 24.32
CA THR A 212 -0.47 -1.02 25.02
C THR A 212 0.13 0.36 25.27
N ASP A 213 1.45 0.49 25.19
CA ASP A 213 2.15 1.78 25.37
C ASP A 213 1.84 2.73 24.21
N CYS A 214 1.46 2.20 23.04
CA CYS A 214 1.07 3.00 21.89
C CYS A 214 -0.31 3.69 22.04
N ASP A 215 -1.07 3.38 23.10
CA ASP A 215 -2.41 3.93 23.32
C ASP A 215 -2.36 5.45 23.60
N ASN A 216 -1.24 5.99 24.06
CA ASN A 216 -1.01 7.43 24.19
C ASN A 216 -0.40 7.98 22.90
N PHE A 217 -1.19 8.70 22.09
CA PHE A 217 -0.71 9.23 20.81
C PHE A 217 0.47 10.18 20.95
N SER A 218 0.58 10.89 22.08
CA SER A 218 1.70 11.82 22.33
C SER A 218 3.05 11.11 22.42
N GLU A 219 3.04 9.81 22.74
CA GLU A 219 4.26 8.99 22.87
C GLU A 219 4.69 8.35 21.55
N ASN A 220 3.78 8.24 20.58
CA ASN A 220 4.04 7.62 19.27
C ASN A 220 4.79 8.55 18.29
N PHE A 221 5.00 9.82 18.64
CA PHE A 221 5.70 10.75 17.76
C PHE A 221 7.21 10.54 17.80
N PRO A 222 7.92 10.80 16.68
CA PRO A 222 9.38 10.79 16.67
C PRO A 222 9.96 11.68 17.79
N GLY A 223 10.80 11.11 18.66
CA GLY A 223 11.37 11.79 19.83
C GLY A 223 10.57 11.67 21.13
N GLY A 224 9.44 10.94 21.12
CA GLY A 224 8.72 10.56 22.34
C GLY A 224 9.52 9.61 23.24
N LYS A 225 9.06 9.42 24.49
CA LYS A 225 9.70 8.48 25.44
C LYS A 225 9.60 7.02 25.00
N ASN A 226 8.56 6.69 24.22
CA ASN A 226 8.29 5.36 23.68
C ASN A 226 8.32 5.41 22.15
N THR A 227 9.51 5.55 21.57
CA THR A 227 9.75 5.46 20.11
C THR A 227 9.53 4.06 19.52
N HIS A 228 8.73 3.23 20.19
CA HIS A 228 8.53 1.83 19.85
C HIS A 228 7.06 1.48 19.95
N VAL A 229 6.37 1.52 18.82
CA VAL A 229 5.19 0.66 18.64
C VAL A 229 5.65 -0.78 18.86
N GLY A 230 5.02 -1.46 19.82
CA GLY A 230 5.41 -2.80 20.25
C GLY A 230 5.55 -3.81 19.11
N ALA A 231 6.26 -4.92 19.35
CA ALA A 231 6.47 -5.91 18.31
C ALA A 231 5.19 -6.71 18.00
N VAL A 232 5.00 -7.02 16.71
CA VAL A 232 4.07 -8.06 16.26
C VAL A 232 4.78 -9.41 16.39
N LEU A 233 4.09 -10.37 16.99
CA LEU A 233 4.60 -11.70 17.27
C LEU A 233 4.41 -12.61 16.06
N PRO A 234 5.32 -13.58 15.83
CA PRO A 234 5.21 -14.53 14.73
C PRO A 234 4.05 -15.52 14.90
N THR A 235 3.51 -15.64 16.12
CA THR A 235 2.45 -16.60 16.45
C THR A 235 1.35 -15.95 17.28
N ARG A 236 0.10 -16.32 16.97
CA ARG A 236 -1.09 -15.92 17.74
C ARG A 236 -1.01 -16.42 19.18
N ARG A 237 -1.24 -15.54 20.15
CA ARG A 237 -1.38 -15.90 21.56
C ARG A 237 -2.79 -16.37 21.88
N ALA A 238 -2.93 -17.21 22.89
CA ALA A 238 -4.23 -17.62 23.40
C ALA A 238 -5.01 -16.43 24.01
N THR A 239 -4.31 -15.56 24.72
CA THR A 239 -4.88 -14.38 25.38
C THR A 239 -4.40 -13.11 24.68
N PRO A 240 -5.31 -12.18 24.34
CA PRO A 240 -4.93 -10.90 23.73
C PRO A 240 -4.23 -10.00 24.76
N ILE A 241 -3.55 -8.96 24.29
CA ILE A 241 -3.20 -7.84 25.16
C ILE A 241 -4.46 -7.12 25.66
N PRO A 242 -4.37 -6.30 26.73
CA PRO A 242 -5.51 -5.51 27.18
C PRO A 242 -6.14 -4.68 26.04
N PRO A 243 -7.48 -4.53 26.04
CA PRO A 243 -8.18 -3.68 25.09
C PRO A 243 -7.61 -2.27 25.05
N LEU A 244 -7.80 -1.57 23.92
CA LEU A 244 -7.41 -0.16 23.77
C LEU A 244 -7.88 0.64 24.98
N ARG A 245 -6.92 1.25 25.70
CA ARG A 245 -7.19 2.15 26.80
C ARG A 245 -7.39 3.57 26.24
N PRO A 246 -8.57 4.18 26.39
CA PRO A 246 -8.75 5.57 26.00
C PRO A 246 -7.80 6.45 26.81
N HIS A 247 -7.06 7.32 26.13
CA HIS A 247 -6.20 8.30 26.78
C HIS A 247 -6.82 9.69 26.60
N GLU A 248 -7.03 10.44 27.69
CA GLU A 248 -7.71 11.74 27.64
C GLU A 248 -6.99 12.73 26.69
N ASP A 249 -5.65 12.69 26.71
CA ASP A 249 -4.83 13.48 25.80
C ASP A 249 -5.04 13.17 24.31
N ASN A 250 -5.61 12.02 23.94
CA ASN A 250 -5.80 11.70 22.53
C ASN A 250 -6.82 12.65 21.88
N ALA A 251 -7.83 13.09 22.64
CA ALA A 251 -8.88 13.98 22.16
C ALA A 251 -8.35 15.34 21.67
N LYS A 252 -7.22 15.81 22.20
CA LYS A 252 -6.61 17.09 21.80
C LYS A 252 -6.03 17.07 20.38
N TRP A 253 -5.79 15.88 19.81
CA TRP A 253 -5.25 15.75 18.45
C TRP A 253 -6.32 15.91 17.37
N GLU A 254 -7.56 15.52 17.64
CA GLU A 254 -8.63 15.56 16.63
C GLU A 254 -8.86 16.97 16.06
N PRO A 255 -8.94 18.06 16.86
CA PRO A 255 -9.03 19.42 16.33
C PRO A 255 -7.83 19.80 15.45
N ARG A 256 -6.61 19.43 15.86
CA ARG A 256 -5.37 19.75 15.13
C ARG A 256 -5.28 18.99 13.81
N ILE A 257 -5.70 17.73 13.79
CA ILE A 257 -5.80 16.91 12.58
C ILE A 257 -6.81 17.55 11.63
N LYS A 258 -8.03 17.88 12.09
CA LYS A 258 -9.08 18.51 11.28
C LYS A 258 -8.63 19.87 10.72
N GLU A 259 -7.93 20.68 11.52
CA GLU A 259 -7.35 21.94 11.06
C GLU A 259 -6.31 21.73 9.97
N GLY A 260 -5.39 20.77 10.17
CA GLY A 260 -4.42 20.36 9.17
C GLY A 260 -5.11 19.98 7.86
N LEU A 261 -6.10 19.09 7.90
CA LEU A 261 -6.84 18.66 6.71
C LEU A 261 -7.49 19.83 5.96
N ARG A 262 -8.12 20.76 6.68
CA ARG A 262 -8.76 21.95 6.10
C ARG A 262 -7.76 22.84 5.39
N LYS A 263 -6.59 23.08 5.99
CA LYS A 263 -5.51 23.90 5.40
C LYS A 263 -5.04 23.37 4.06
N TRP A 264 -5.11 22.05 3.86
CA TRP A 264 -4.66 21.37 2.65
C TRP A 264 -5.81 21.03 1.68
N GLY A 265 -6.99 21.63 1.88
CA GLY A 265 -8.14 21.45 0.99
C GLY A 265 -8.71 20.03 0.99
N ILE A 266 -8.34 19.20 1.98
CA ILE A 266 -8.91 17.86 2.12
C ILE A 266 -10.28 18.02 2.81
N PRO A 267 -11.39 17.58 2.18
CA PRO A 267 -12.72 17.78 2.73
C PRO A 267 -12.85 17.09 4.08
N VAL A 268 -13.29 17.85 5.09
CA VAL A 268 -13.57 17.36 6.44
C VAL A 268 -15.08 17.17 6.55
N GLY A 269 -15.58 15.97 6.28
CA GLY A 269 -17.00 15.64 6.32
C GLY A 269 -17.23 14.12 6.31
N PRO A 270 -18.44 13.64 6.63
CA PRO A 270 -18.75 12.22 6.55
C PRO A 270 -18.49 11.71 5.12
N PRO A 271 -18.01 10.46 4.95
CA PRO A 271 -17.67 9.94 3.64
C PRO A 271 -18.85 10.09 2.69
N VAL A 272 -18.60 10.69 1.53
CA VAL A 272 -19.58 10.73 0.44
C VAL A 272 -19.93 9.29 0.13
N ALA A 273 -21.19 8.89 0.38
CA ALA A 273 -21.65 7.54 0.13
C ALA A 273 -21.27 7.14 -1.29
N HIS A 274 -20.36 6.16 -1.43
CA HIS A 274 -20.08 5.59 -2.73
C HIS A 274 -21.41 5.06 -3.29
N VAL A 275 -21.79 5.56 -4.46
CA VAL A 275 -22.93 5.06 -5.21
C VAL A 275 -22.63 3.60 -5.53
N SER A 276 -23.20 2.70 -4.71
CA SER A 276 -23.23 1.26 -4.95
C SER A 276 -23.60 1.04 -6.41
N THR A 277 -22.68 0.46 -7.18
CA THR A 277 -22.96 0.00 -8.54
C THR A 277 -24.17 -0.91 -8.49
N LYS A 278 -25.27 -0.44 -9.09
CA LYS A 278 -26.55 -1.15 -9.12
C LYS A 278 -26.31 -2.60 -9.53
N LYS A 279 -26.68 -3.55 -8.65
CA LYS A 279 -26.90 -4.96 -8.99
C LYS A 279 -27.67 -5.02 -10.31
N ARG A 280 -26.97 -5.39 -11.38
CA ARG A 280 -27.54 -5.58 -12.71
C ARG A 280 -28.50 -6.77 -12.63
N LYS A 281 -29.79 -6.49 -12.37
CA LYS A 281 -30.86 -7.50 -12.41
C LYS A 281 -30.81 -8.16 -13.78
N ARG A 282 -30.33 -9.39 -13.82
CA ARG A 282 -30.31 -10.26 -14.98
C ARG A 282 -31.78 -10.57 -15.33
N LYS A 283 -32.36 -9.82 -16.27
CA LYS A 283 -33.69 -10.13 -16.85
C LYS A 283 -33.56 -11.48 -17.57
N THR A 284 -33.99 -12.56 -16.93
CA THR A 284 -34.29 -13.83 -17.58
C THR A 284 -35.47 -13.60 -18.53
N ARG A 285 -35.15 -13.45 -19.82
CA ARG A 285 -36.13 -13.37 -20.91
C ARG A 285 -36.67 -14.78 -21.15
N ASN A 286 -37.79 -15.10 -20.50
CA ASN A 286 -38.56 -16.30 -20.78
C ASN A 286 -39.09 -16.23 -22.23
N LYS A 287 -38.47 -16.98 -23.14
CA LYS A 287 -39.06 -17.28 -24.45
C LYS A 287 -40.15 -18.33 -24.23
N ARG A 288 -41.39 -17.90 -24.01
CA ARG A 288 -42.55 -18.76 -24.28
C ARG A 288 -42.73 -18.83 -25.80
N GLY A 289 -42.43 -20.00 -26.35
CA GLY A 289 -42.91 -20.39 -27.66
C GLY A 289 -44.41 -20.67 -27.57
N THR A 290 -45.17 -20.11 -28.50
CA THR A 290 -46.47 -20.66 -28.87
C THR A 290 -46.51 -20.73 -30.39
N SER A 291 -46.50 -21.99 -30.84
CA SER A 291 -46.69 -22.44 -32.20
C SER A 291 -48.01 -21.94 -32.78
N LYS A 292 -47.98 -21.62 -34.07
CA LYS A 292 -49.13 -21.45 -34.96
C LYS A 292 -49.94 -22.75 -35.13
N ARG A 293 -51.18 -22.56 -35.61
CA ARG A 293 -52.11 -23.51 -36.31
C ARG A 293 -52.87 -24.48 -35.38
N LYS A 294 -54.14 -24.82 -35.61
CA LYS A 294 -54.98 -24.81 -36.83
C LYS A 294 -56.45 -25.01 -36.41
N ARG A 295 -57.34 -24.51 -37.28
CA ARG A 295 -58.80 -24.72 -37.43
C ARG A 295 -59.71 -23.91 -36.52
#